data_AF-A0A0E3P198-F1
#
_entry.id   AF-A0A0E3P198-F1
#
_cell.length_a   1.000
_cell.length_b   1.000
_cell.length_c   1.000
_cell.angle_alpha   90.00
_cell.angle_beta   90.00
_cell.angle_gamma   90.00
#
_symmetry.space_group_name_H-M   'P 1'
#
loop_
_entity.id
_entity.type
_entity.pdbx_description
1 polymer ?
#
loop_
_entity_poly.entity_id
_entity_poly.type
_entity_poly.pdbx_seq_one_letter_code
_entity_poly.pdbx_strand_id
1 'polypeptide(L)'
;MAATRFTKMAYASADEMTFGVSKHPVKAGLGLEIGAGYTIPEVNYAPRPEAGASKEKLIKEYERITTDIMGRMVQVGFPAVILETEHVQQMSNNPSWGAEVAHAQKTIMEEYHDEYGIKCALRHTIGDIRENRDFLQLRGDKYSVFLEAFEECAKAGADLLSVESMGGKEVFDYAVLRNDVAGMLYAIGCLGSIDMEMIWSDIAAIAQKTGTVAAGDTDCAQANTAMFIGGGLLDKNLAHTLAILARAISAPRSLVAYECGAKGPGKDCGYENIIIKAITGMPMTQEGKTSTCAHSDVLGNLIMQCCDCWSNESVEYHGEFGGTTVQCWSETLAYDCTLMNTALETKNEKVLRDLFMLSDRYRDPQGYVLAYDNAYKVGEAIVKDGEDIYLRAKNAAIACCDIVSEGAAGKLELSRFETNALADAKASLDSLTDDMDKFMDDCLTKYKSEVKVFLPENYGF
;
A
#
# COMPACT_ATOMS: atom_id res chain seq x y z
N MET A 1 22.41 -2.19 3.66
CA MET A 1 22.93 -3.15 2.64
C MET A 1 22.57 -2.59 1.28
N ALA A 2 23.30 -2.93 0.19
CA ALA A 2 22.87 -2.49 -1.14
C ALA A 2 21.54 -3.19 -1.50
N ALA A 3 20.60 -2.46 -2.11
CA ALA A 3 19.32 -3.00 -2.56
C ALA A 3 19.54 -4.15 -3.56
N THR A 4 18.74 -5.22 -3.46
CA THR A 4 18.77 -6.34 -4.42
C THR A 4 17.59 -6.18 -5.38
N ARG A 5 17.86 -5.73 -6.60
CA ARG A 5 16.83 -5.42 -7.59
C ARG A 5 16.18 -6.66 -8.19
N PHE A 6 14.88 -6.57 -8.49
CA PHE A 6 14.17 -7.66 -9.17
C PHE A 6 14.31 -7.57 -10.69
N THR A 7 14.91 -8.59 -11.30
CA THR A 7 15.09 -8.71 -12.75
C THR A 7 14.31 -9.88 -13.37
N LYS A 8 13.39 -10.46 -12.60
CA LYS A 8 12.49 -11.54 -13.04
C LYS A 8 11.21 -11.56 -12.20
N MET A 9 10.15 -12.14 -12.78
CA MET A 9 8.90 -12.44 -12.08
C MET A 9 9.05 -13.62 -11.13
N ALA A 10 8.30 -13.64 -10.03
CA ALA A 10 8.27 -14.78 -9.10
C ALA A 10 7.34 -15.92 -9.56
N TYR A 11 6.30 -15.58 -10.33
CA TYR A 11 5.37 -16.53 -10.93
C TYR A 11 5.72 -16.75 -12.40
N ALA A 12 5.44 -17.94 -12.94
CA ALA A 12 5.69 -18.22 -14.36
C ALA A 12 4.61 -17.64 -15.29
N SER A 13 3.42 -17.38 -14.75
CA SER A 13 2.31 -16.75 -15.44
C SER A 13 1.34 -16.14 -14.43
N ALA A 14 0.52 -15.18 -14.88
CA ALA A 14 -0.53 -14.57 -14.07
C ALA A 14 -1.52 -15.59 -13.48
N ASP A 15 -1.81 -16.69 -14.19
CA ASP A 15 -2.76 -17.71 -13.73
C ASP A 15 -2.27 -18.48 -12.49
N GLU A 16 -0.96 -18.49 -12.19
CA GLU A 16 -0.44 -19.08 -10.95
C GLU A 16 -0.78 -18.26 -9.69
N MET A 17 -1.14 -16.98 -9.84
CA MET A 17 -1.44 -16.10 -8.72
C MET A 17 -2.85 -16.36 -8.20
N THR A 18 -3.07 -16.29 -6.89
CA THR A 18 -4.41 -16.37 -6.27
C THR A 18 -4.38 -15.67 -4.91
N PHE A 19 -5.54 -15.46 -4.31
CA PHE A 19 -5.65 -14.94 -2.95
C PHE A 19 -5.22 -15.98 -1.90
N GLY A 20 -4.75 -15.52 -0.75
CA GLY A 20 -4.36 -16.32 0.42
C GLY A 20 -3.09 -17.16 0.25
N VAL A 21 -2.50 -17.19 -0.94
CA VAL A 21 -1.27 -17.95 -1.25
C VAL A 21 -0.23 -17.03 -1.89
N SER A 22 0.99 -17.08 -1.38
CA SER A 22 2.15 -16.43 -1.96
C SER A 22 3.35 -17.39 -2.05
N LYS A 23 4.35 -17.09 -2.90
CA LYS A 23 5.56 -17.93 -3.04
C LYS A 23 6.46 -17.84 -1.81
N HIS A 24 6.36 -16.75 -1.05
CA HIS A 24 7.17 -16.48 0.14
C HIS A 24 6.28 -16.11 1.35
N PRO A 25 5.61 -17.09 1.98
CA PRO A 25 4.78 -16.83 3.15
C PRO A 25 5.56 -16.24 4.32
N VAL A 26 4.88 -15.45 5.15
CA VAL A 26 5.46 -14.75 6.30
C VAL A 26 4.88 -15.33 7.59
N LYS A 27 5.74 -15.64 8.57
CA LYS A 27 5.31 -16.00 9.93
C LYS A 27 5.45 -14.78 10.82
N ALA A 28 4.40 -14.42 11.55
CA ALA A 28 4.38 -13.25 12.42
C ALA A 28 3.39 -13.44 13.57
N GLY A 29 3.51 -12.65 14.62
CA GLY A 29 2.54 -12.61 15.71
C GLY A 29 2.34 -13.93 16.44
N LEU A 30 1.11 -14.12 16.91
CA LEU A 30 0.67 -15.23 17.74
C LEU A 30 0.06 -16.31 16.83
N GLY A 31 0.92 -17.23 16.39
CA GLY A 31 0.52 -18.41 15.62
C GLY A 31 0.05 -18.14 14.18
N LEU A 32 0.32 -16.94 13.63
CA LEU A 32 -0.15 -16.52 12.31
C LEU A 32 0.90 -16.78 11.21
N GLU A 33 0.43 -17.28 10.07
CA GLU A 33 1.19 -17.38 8.82
C GLU A 33 0.43 -16.67 7.68
N ILE A 34 1.07 -15.79 6.93
CA ILE A 34 0.44 -14.91 5.93
C ILE A 34 0.87 -15.35 4.53
N GLY A 35 -0.08 -15.46 3.60
CA GLY A 35 0.14 -16.05 2.27
C GLY A 35 0.31 -17.58 2.30
N ALA A 36 -0.14 -18.24 3.37
CA ALA A 36 0.12 -19.65 3.67
C ALA A 36 -1.08 -20.58 3.39
N GLY A 37 -1.96 -20.23 2.45
CA GLY A 37 -3.15 -21.02 2.11
C GLY A 37 -4.45 -20.51 2.71
N TYR A 38 -4.47 -19.29 3.25
CA TYR A 38 -5.67 -18.63 3.72
C TYR A 38 -5.49 -17.11 3.74
N THR A 39 -6.57 -16.40 3.47
CA THR A 39 -6.73 -14.95 3.60
C THR A 39 -7.08 -14.56 5.03
N ILE A 40 -6.66 -13.36 5.45
CA ILE A 40 -6.76 -12.88 6.83
C ILE A 40 -7.42 -11.48 6.83
N PRO A 41 -8.45 -11.22 7.66
CA PRO A 41 -8.95 -9.86 7.83
C PRO A 41 -7.91 -9.01 8.57
N GLU A 42 -7.57 -7.84 8.02
CA GLU A 42 -6.73 -6.81 8.64
C GLU A 42 -7.59 -5.60 8.97
N VAL A 43 -7.76 -5.29 10.25
CA VAL A 43 -8.73 -4.29 10.70
C VAL A 43 -7.99 -3.02 11.06
N ASN A 44 -8.36 -1.91 10.40
CA ASN A 44 -7.85 -0.58 10.67
C ASN A 44 -8.88 0.30 11.37
N TYR A 45 -8.38 1.28 12.10
CA TYR A 45 -9.17 2.14 12.98
C TYR A 45 -8.48 3.46 13.30
N ALA A 46 -9.27 4.51 13.47
CA ALA A 46 -8.82 5.81 13.96
C ALA A 46 -9.43 6.12 15.35
N PRO A 47 -8.63 6.56 16.33
CA PRO A 47 -9.15 6.95 17.63
C PRO A 47 -9.96 8.25 17.50
N ARG A 48 -10.96 8.44 18.37
CA ARG A 48 -11.72 9.69 18.39
C ARG A 48 -10.82 10.88 18.73
N PRO A 49 -11.11 12.10 18.24
CA PRO A 49 -10.28 13.28 18.47
C PRO A 49 -9.94 13.54 19.95
N GLU A 50 -10.89 13.35 20.87
CA GLU A 50 -10.69 13.54 22.31
C GLU A 50 -9.70 12.56 22.96
N ALA A 51 -9.48 11.39 22.34
CA ALA A 51 -8.50 10.41 22.80
C ALA A 51 -7.06 10.88 22.55
N GLY A 52 -6.84 11.71 21.52
CA GLY A 52 -5.54 12.29 21.20
C GLY A 52 -5.04 13.35 22.19
N ALA A 53 -5.84 13.73 23.18
CA ALA A 53 -5.51 14.79 24.13
C ALA A 53 -4.41 14.42 25.14
N SER A 54 -4.20 13.13 25.43
CA SER A 54 -3.07 12.66 26.25
C SER A 54 -2.72 11.22 25.90
N LYS A 55 -1.50 10.80 26.26
CA LYS A 55 -1.02 9.43 26.05
C LYS A 55 -1.95 8.38 26.66
N GLU A 56 -2.39 8.61 27.90
CA GLU A 56 -3.22 7.66 28.66
C GLU A 56 -4.60 7.48 28.03
N LYS A 57 -5.19 8.56 27.50
CA LYS A 57 -6.45 8.50 26.78
C LYS A 57 -6.31 7.74 25.47
N LEU A 58 -5.19 7.94 24.77
CA LEU A 58 -4.89 7.27 23.52
C LEU A 58 -4.73 5.75 23.74
N ILE A 59 -3.93 5.36 24.74
CA ILE A 59 -3.80 3.95 25.16
C ILE A 59 -5.17 3.37 25.50
N LYS A 60 -5.98 4.06 26.31
CA LYS A 60 -7.29 3.54 26.72
C LYS A 60 -8.26 3.36 25.55
N GLU A 61 -8.16 4.20 24.54
CA GLU A 61 -8.97 4.06 23.34
C GLU A 61 -8.56 2.84 22.52
N TYR A 62 -7.27 2.64 22.30
CA TYR A 62 -6.76 1.47 21.58
C TYR A 62 -6.95 0.15 22.35
N GLU A 63 -6.95 0.17 23.70
CA GLU A 63 -7.37 -0.99 24.50
C GLU A 63 -8.82 -1.39 24.20
N ARG A 64 -9.74 -0.41 24.10
CA ARG A 64 -11.15 -0.67 23.79
C ARG A 64 -11.31 -1.23 22.38
N ILE A 65 -10.69 -0.58 21.40
CA ILE A 65 -10.67 -1.04 20.01
C ILE A 65 -10.21 -2.49 19.92
N THR A 66 -9.09 -2.81 20.57
CA THR A 66 -8.50 -4.16 20.53
C THR A 66 -9.42 -5.18 21.20
N THR A 67 -9.95 -4.86 22.38
CA THR A 67 -10.90 -5.73 23.09
C THR A 67 -12.14 -6.00 22.26
N ASP A 68 -12.68 -4.97 21.60
CA ASP A 68 -13.89 -5.07 20.81
C ASP A 68 -13.70 -5.93 19.55
N ILE A 69 -12.58 -5.75 18.84
CA ILE A 69 -12.21 -6.57 17.67
C ILE A 69 -12.02 -8.02 18.11
N MET A 70 -11.14 -8.28 19.08
CA MET A 70 -10.84 -9.65 19.51
C MET A 70 -12.10 -10.36 20.05
N GLY A 71 -12.89 -9.66 20.85
CA GLY A 71 -14.19 -10.14 21.34
C GLY A 71 -15.17 -10.49 20.23
N ARG A 72 -15.22 -9.67 19.16
CA ARG A 72 -16.05 -9.95 17.99
C ARG A 72 -15.57 -11.19 17.23
N MET A 73 -14.26 -11.31 17.00
CA MET A 73 -13.69 -12.41 16.24
C MET A 73 -14.00 -13.77 16.87
N VAL A 74 -13.87 -13.89 18.20
CA VAL A 74 -14.16 -15.13 18.91
C VAL A 74 -15.66 -15.44 19.00
N GLN A 75 -16.51 -14.42 19.16
CA GLN A 75 -17.97 -14.62 19.24
C GLN A 75 -18.57 -15.18 17.95
N VAL A 76 -18.00 -14.80 16.80
CA VAL A 76 -18.48 -15.24 15.47
C VAL A 76 -17.68 -16.44 14.94
N GLY A 77 -16.60 -16.83 15.63
CA GLY A 77 -15.84 -18.05 15.34
C GLY A 77 -14.82 -17.91 14.21
N PHE A 78 -14.26 -16.71 14.02
CA PHE A 78 -13.23 -16.49 13.01
C PHE A 78 -11.84 -16.94 13.50
N PRO A 79 -11.03 -17.60 12.65
CA PRO A 79 -9.80 -18.27 13.09
C PRO A 79 -8.58 -17.34 13.19
N ALA A 80 -8.61 -16.18 12.54
CA ALA A 80 -7.47 -15.28 12.45
C ALA A 80 -7.87 -13.81 12.25
N VAL A 81 -7.03 -12.88 12.73
CA VAL A 81 -7.17 -11.43 12.50
C VAL A 81 -5.83 -10.71 12.59
N ILE A 82 -5.62 -9.69 11.77
CA ILE A 82 -4.56 -8.70 11.96
C ILE A 82 -5.21 -7.40 12.43
N LEU A 83 -4.60 -6.74 13.40
CA LEU A 83 -4.99 -5.39 13.80
C LEU A 83 -3.91 -4.44 13.30
N GLU A 84 -4.28 -3.40 12.57
CA GLU A 84 -3.36 -2.37 12.13
C GLU A 84 -3.64 -1.06 12.87
N THR A 85 -2.59 -0.53 13.50
CA THR A 85 -2.62 0.77 14.15
C THR A 85 -1.83 1.76 13.32
N GLU A 86 -2.53 2.59 12.56
CA GLU A 86 -1.95 3.77 11.93
C GLU A 86 -1.69 4.85 12.96
N HIS A 87 -0.45 5.34 12.99
CA HIS A 87 -0.07 6.36 13.96
C HIS A 87 -0.73 7.70 13.62
N VAL A 88 -1.51 8.22 14.56
CA VAL A 88 -1.67 9.68 14.68
C VAL A 88 -0.30 10.31 14.95
N GLN A 89 -0.03 11.49 14.38
CA GLN A 89 1.32 12.08 14.34
C GLN A 89 2.02 12.18 15.71
N GLN A 90 1.29 12.38 16.82
CA GLN A 90 1.84 12.42 18.17
C GLN A 90 2.46 11.10 18.63
N MET A 91 2.00 9.95 18.12
CA MET A 91 2.57 8.63 18.43
C MET A 91 3.96 8.46 17.81
N SER A 92 4.16 8.94 16.59
CA SER A 92 5.47 8.90 15.92
C SER A 92 6.43 10.00 16.42
N ASN A 93 5.93 11.22 16.66
CA ASN A 93 6.77 12.31 17.18
C ASN A 93 7.21 12.07 18.64
N ASN A 94 6.52 11.19 19.37
CA ASN A 94 6.90 10.76 20.72
C ASN A 94 6.99 9.22 20.72
N PRO A 95 8.12 8.61 20.31
CA PRO A 95 8.24 7.16 20.09
C PRO A 95 7.66 6.27 21.20
N SER A 96 7.80 6.67 22.47
CA SER A 96 7.26 5.94 23.62
C SER A 96 5.72 5.88 23.67
N TRP A 97 5.01 6.81 23.03
CA TRP A 97 3.55 6.79 22.97
C TRP A 97 3.06 5.66 22.06
N GLY A 98 3.65 5.52 20.87
CA GLY A 98 3.37 4.40 19.98
C GLY A 98 3.74 3.07 20.64
N ALA A 99 4.91 3.00 21.30
CA ALA A 99 5.36 1.80 21.99
C ALA A 99 4.40 1.36 23.12
N GLU A 100 3.94 2.28 23.97
CA GLU A 100 3.00 1.95 25.04
C GLU A 100 1.61 1.54 24.52
N VAL A 101 1.18 2.08 23.37
CA VAL A 101 -0.02 1.60 22.66
C VAL A 101 0.20 0.18 22.15
N ALA A 102 1.30 -0.08 21.43
CA ALA A 102 1.64 -1.41 20.90
C ALA A 102 1.63 -2.47 22.01
N HIS A 103 2.25 -2.15 23.14
CA HIS A 103 2.28 -3.04 24.31
C HIS A 103 0.88 -3.32 24.86
N ALA A 104 0.06 -2.29 25.07
CA ALA A 104 -1.29 -2.46 25.61
C ALA A 104 -2.18 -3.30 24.69
N GLN A 105 -2.11 -3.09 23.37
CA GLN A 105 -2.86 -3.90 22.40
C GLN A 105 -2.36 -5.35 22.39
N LYS A 106 -1.03 -5.55 22.35
CA LYS A 106 -0.44 -6.89 22.33
C LYS A 106 -0.80 -7.71 23.56
N THR A 107 -0.82 -7.10 24.75
CA THR A 107 -1.27 -7.77 25.99
C THR A 107 -2.68 -8.34 25.85
N ILE A 108 -3.63 -7.58 25.32
CA ILE A 108 -5.01 -8.06 25.11
C ILE A 108 -5.04 -9.17 24.05
N MET A 109 -4.28 -9.01 22.97
CA MET A 109 -4.20 -10.04 21.92
C MET A 109 -3.63 -11.37 22.44
N GLU A 110 -2.63 -11.32 23.32
CA GLU A 110 -2.06 -12.49 24.01
C GLU A 110 -3.10 -13.19 24.89
N GLU A 111 -3.89 -12.44 25.67
CA GLU A 111 -4.97 -13.00 26.49
C GLU A 111 -5.99 -13.78 25.64
N TYR A 112 -6.44 -13.20 24.52
CA TYR A 112 -7.39 -13.86 23.63
C TYR A 112 -6.78 -15.06 22.89
N HIS A 113 -5.52 -14.97 22.49
CA HIS A 113 -4.81 -16.11 21.89
C HIS A 113 -4.68 -17.27 22.88
N ASP A 114 -4.31 -16.99 24.13
CA ASP A 114 -4.12 -18.02 25.15
C ASP A 114 -5.45 -18.66 25.59
N GLU A 115 -6.54 -17.89 25.66
CA GLU A 115 -7.86 -18.38 26.03
C GLU A 115 -8.55 -19.16 24.90
N TYR A 116 -8.51 -18.65 23.66
CA TYR A 116 -9.33 -19.15 22.54
C TYR A 116 -8.51 -19.77 21.39
N GLY A 117 -7.19 -19.60 21.36
CA GLY A 117 -6.34 -20.07 20.27
C GLY A 117 -6.49 -19.32 18.95
N ILE A 118 -7.12 -18.13 18.96
CA ILE A 118 -7.26 -17.27 17.78
C ILE A 118 -5.89 -16.78 17.32
N LYS A 119 -5.57 -16.93 16.03
CA LYS A 119 -4.29 -16.46 15.46
C LYS A 119 -4.34 -14.97 15.21
N CYS A 120 -3.32 -14.23 15.59
CA CYS A 120 -3.32 -12.80 15.32
C CYS A 120 -1.93 -12.17 15.24
N ALA A 121 -1.85 -11.01 14.58
CA ALA A 121 -0.66 -10.18 14.54
C ALA A 121 -1.04 -8.70 14.62
N LEU A 122 -0.11 -7.87 15.10
CA LEU A 122 -0.27 -6.43 15.25
C LEU A 122 0.65 -5.71 14.26
N ARG A 123 0.06 -4.94 13.34
CA ARG A 123 0.81 -3.99 12.52
C ARG A 123 0.83 -2.63 13.21
N HIS A 124 1.98 -1.97 13.18
CA HIS A 124 2.08 -0.54 13.46
C HIS A 124 2.62 0.16 12.22
N THR A 125 1.84 1.13 11.76
CA THR A 125 2.18 1.97 10.60
C THR A 125 2.62 3.32 11.13
N ILE A 126 3.94 3.50 11.18
CA ILE A 126 4.57 4.71 11.72
C ILE A 126 4.31 5.84 10.72
N GLY A 127 3.70 6.93 11.18
CA GLY A 127 3.52 8.12 10.35
C GLY A 127 4.87 8.70 9.91
N ASP A 128 5.00 9.03 8.63
CA ASP A 128 6.17 9.72 8.10
C ASP A 128 6.19 11.17 8.60
N ILE A 129 6.90 11.39 9.71
CA ILE A 129 6.96 12.70 10.37
C ILE A 129 8.01 13.63 9.76
N ARG A 130 8.73 13.20 8.71
CA ARG A 130 9.91 13.87 8.14
C ARG A 130 9.55 15.09 7.29
N GLU A 131 8.73 15.96 7.84
CA GLU A 131 8.31 17.24 7.29
C GLU A 131 8.24 18.30 8.40
N ASN A 132 8.21 19.56 7.97
CA ASN A 132 7.76 20.66 8.80
C ASN A 132 6.60 21.37 8.09
N ARG A 133 6.18 22.51 8.63
CA ARG A 133 5.06 23.29 8.07
C ARG A 133 5.27 23.72 6.61
N ASP A 134 6.52 23.92 6.20
CA ASP A 134 6.87 24.60 4.95
C ASP A 134 7.34 23.61 3.87
N PHE A 135 8.04 22.53 4.23
CA PHE A 135 8.63 21.57 3.28
C PHE A 135 8.98 20.22 3.93
N LEU A 136 9.23 19.22 3.06
CA LEU A 136 9.76 17.92 3.46
C LEU A 136 11.20 18.04 3.98
N GLN A 137 11.54 17.22 4.96
CA GLN A 137 12.86 17.12 5.60
C GLN A 137 13.27 15.64 5.74
N LEU A 138 13.28 14.91 4.61
CA LEU A 138 13.42 13.44 4.55
C LEU A 138 14.71 12.92 5.21
N ARG A 139 15.75 13.76 5.27
CA ARG A 139 17.07 13.46 5.87
C ARG A 139 17.43 14.37 7.06
N GLY A 140 16.46 15.14 7.57
CA GLY A 140 16.66 16.14 8.62
C GLY A 140 16.56 15.58 10.04
N ASP A 141 16.36 16.49 11.00
CA ASP A 141 16.38 16.19 12.45
C ASP A 141 15.36 15.14 12.90
N LYS A 142 14.25 15.00 12.17
CA LYS A 142 13.21 14.01 12.49
C LYS A 142 13.51 12.60 12.00
N TYR A 143 14.58 12.39 11.22
CA TYR A 143 14.93 11.07 10.70
C TYR A 143 15.26 10.07 11.83
N SER A 144 16.02 10.50 12.84
CA SER A 144 16.32 9.63 13.99
C SER A 144 15.07 9.30 14.82
N VAL A 145 14.19 10.27 15.02
CA VAL A 145 12.91 10.06 15.74
C VAL A 145 11.99 9.11 14.99
N PHE A 146 11.94 9.23 13.66
CA PHE A 146 11.22 8.31 12.79
C PHE A 146 11.70 6.86 12.96
N LEU A 147 13.02 6.63 12.91
CA LEU A 147 13.59 5.30 13.16
C LEU A 147 13.39 4.83 14.61
N GLU A 148 13.46 5.72 15.59
CA GLU A 148 13.20 5.41 17.00
C GLU A 148 11.75 4.94 17.20
N ALA A 149 10.77 5.55 16.53
CA ALA A 149 9.37 5.12 16.58
C ALA A 149 9.20 3.68 16.09
N PHE A 150 9.86 3.29 15.00
CA PHE A 150 9.88 1.90 14.55
C PHE A 150 10.48 0.95 15.57
N GLU A 151 11.69 1.26 16.05
CA GLU A 151 12.41 0.38 16.95
C GLU A 151 11.67 0.18 18.28
N GLU A 152 11.09 1.25 18.84
CA GLU A 152 10.36 1.17 20.11
C GLU A 152 9.03 0.43 19.96
N CYS A 153 8.27 0.63 18.88
CA CYS A 153 7.04 -0.15 18.64
C CYS A 153 7.35 -1.65 18.41
N ALA A 154 8.42 -1.95 17.67
CA ALA A 154 8.85 -3.32 17.41
C ALA A 154 9.25 -4.06 18.70
N LYS A 155 9.94 -3.39 19.62
CA LYS A 155 10.28 -3.97 20.94
C LYS A 155 9.07 -4.15 21.85
N ALA A 156 8.03 -3.34 21.65
CA ALA A 156 6.90 -3.26 22.58
C ALA A 156 5.72 -4.14 22.21
N GLY A 157 5.70 -4.76 21.02
CA GLY A 157 4.68 -5.76 20.66
C GLY A 157 4.18 -5.70 19.22
N ALA A 158 4.60 -4.72 18.42
CA ALA A 158 4.29 -4.69 16.99
C ALA A 158 5.03 -5.83 16.26
N ASP A 159 4.29 -6.62 15.49
CA ASP A 159 4.82 -7.76 14.74
C ASP A 159 5.21 -7.38 13.30
N LEU A 160 4.43 -6.46 12.70
CA LEU A 160 4.55 -5.99 11.33
C LEU A 160 4.81 -4.47 11.34
N LEU A 161 5.83 -4.03 10.60
CA LEU A 161 6.25 -2.63 10.55
C LEU A 161 6.01 -2.04 9.15
N SER A 162 5.30 -0.92 9.09
CA SER A 162 4.94 -0.23 7.86
C SER A 162 5.04 1.29 7.99
N VAL A 163 5.03 1.99 6.86
CA VAL A 163 4.92 3.45 6.73
C VAL A 163 4.33 3.77 5.37
N GLU A 164 3.64 4.90 5.27
CA GLU A 164 3.27 5.52 4.00
C GLU A 164 4.21 6.70 3.75
N SER A 165 5.31 6.43 3.04
CA SER A 165 6.41 7.39 2.94
C SER A 165 6.15 8.52 1.94
N MET A 166 6.77 9.68 2.16
CA MET A 166 6.46 10.91 1.41
C MET A 166 7.46 11.29 0.30
N GLY A 167 8.43 10.44 -0.01
CA GLY A 167 9.42 10.72 -1.06
C GLY A 167 8.80 11.13 -2.39
N GLY A 168 9.11 12.34 -2.86
CA GLY A 168 8.64 12.90 -4.13
C GLY A 168 7.27 13.58 -4.09
N LYS A 169 6.57 13.57 -2.94
CA LYS A 169 5.20 14.11 -2.79
C LYS A 169 5.07 15.55 -3.26
N GLU A 170 6.00 16.43 -2.92
CA GLU A 170 5.99 17.86 -3.22
C GLU A 170 6.07 18.16 -4.72
N VAL A 171 6.78 17.32 -5.49
CA VAL A 171 6.82 17.41 -6.95
C VAL A 171 5.58 16.76 -7.57
N PHE A 172 5.12 15.65 -6.98
CA PHE A 172 3.89 14.99 -7.41
C PHE A 172 2.66 15.91 -7.29
N ASP A 173 2.48 16.58 -6.15
CA ASP A 173 1.37 17.52 -5.90
C ASP A 173 1.33 18.64 -6.95
N TYR A 174 2.52 19.09 -7.39
CA TYR A 174 2.63 20.06 -8.49
C TYR A 174 2.21 19.43 -9.83
N ALA A 175 2.75 18.25 -10.15
CA ALA A 175 2.63 17.59 -11.44
C ALA A 175 1.21 17.07 -11.72
N VAL A 176 0.57 16.44 -10.74
CA VAL A 176 -0.76 15.82 -10.88
C VAL A 176 -1.84 16.85 -11.22
N LEU A 177 -1.72 18.07 -10.69
CA LEU A 177 -2.65 19.18 -10.98
C LEU A 177 -2.44 19.82 -12.35
N ARG A 178 -1.41 19.40 -13.10
CA ARG A 178 -0.98 20.01 -14.37
C ARG A 178 -0.90 19.02 -15.52
N ASN A 179 -1.33 17.77 -15.31
CA ASN A 179 -1.13 16.67 -16.26
C ASN A 179 0.33 16.54 -16.71
N ASP A 180 1.29 16.85 -15.83
CA ASP A 180 2.72 16.77 -16.13
C ASP A 180 3.22 15.34 -15.93
N VAL A 181 3.10 14.53 -16.99
CA VAL A 181 3.44 13.11 -16.95
C VAL A 181 4.92 12.86 -16.66
N ALA A 182 5.83 13.68 -17.18
CA ALA A 182 7.24 13.59 -16.86
C ALA A 182 7.49 13.91 -15.37
N GLY A 183 6.76 14.88 -14.81
CA GLY A 183 6.79 15.20 -13.38
C GLY A 183 6.27 14.09 -12.50
N MET A 184 5.17 13.42 -12.90
CA MET A 184 4.66 12.24 -12.20
C MET A 184 5.68 11.09 -12.22
N LEU A 185 6.32 10.83 -13.38
CA LEU A 185 7.36 9.81 -13.50
C LEU A 185 8.58 10.10 -12.64
N TYR A 186 9.04 11.36 -12.63
CA TYR A 186 10.18 11.78 -11.80
C TYR A 186 9.85 11.71 -10.30
N ALA A 187 8.70 12.24 -9.89
CA ALA A 187 8.29 12.28 -8.49
C ALA A 187 8.08 10.89 -7.89
N ILE A 188 7.34 10.01 -8.58
CA ILE A 188 7.02 8.68 -8.07
C ILE A 188 8.17 7.71 -8.36
N GLY A 189 8.51 7.55 -9.63
CA GLY A 189 9.44 6.50 -10.09
C GLY A 189 10.90 6.76 -9.74
N CYS A 190 11.31 8.03 -9.56
CA CYS A 190 12.71 8.38 -9.27
C CYS A 190 12.88 8.86 -7.83
N LEU A 191 12.29 10.00 -7.46
CA LEU A 191 12.44 10.59 -6.12
C LEU A 191 11.89 9.66 -5.04
N GLY A 192 10.69 9.11 -5.26
CA GLY A 192 10.10 8.09 -4.39
C GLY A 192 11.00 6.86 -4.24
N SER A 193 11.51 6.30 -5.34
CA SER A 193 12.44 5.15 -5.29
C SER A 193 13.72 5.43 -4.50
N ILE A 194 14.28 6.64 -4.60
CA ILE A 194 15.50 7.04 -3.87
C ILE A 194 15.24 7.15 -2.35
N ASP A 195 14.13 7.76 -1.95
CA ASP A 195 13.76 7.85 -0.53
C ASP A 195 13.43 6.46 0.05
N MET A 196 12.67 5.67 -0.71
CA MET A 196 12.31 4.30 -0.35
C MET A 196 13.54 3.43 -0.05
N GLU A 197 14.59 3.52 -0.87
CA GLU A 197 15.81 2.75 -0.65
C GLU A 197 16.51 3.11 0.68
N MET A 198 16.53 4.41 1.01
CA MET A 198 17.11 4.90 2.25
C MET A 198 16.34 4.37 3.46
N ILE A 199 15.03 4.61 3.51
CA ILE A 199 14.23 4.28 4.71
C ILE A 199 14.06 2.78 4.89
N TRP A 200 13.81 2.02 3.82
CA TRP A 200 13.55 0.58 3.95
C TRP A 200 14.80 -0.22 4.28
N SER A 201 15.98 0.28 3.91
CA SER A 201 17.24 -0.29 4.37
C SER A 201 17.36 -0.23 5.90
N ASP A 202 16.98 0.89 6.51
CA ASP A 202 17.05 1.08 7.96
C ASP A 202 15.89 0.37 8.69
N ILE A 203 14.66 0.44 8.16
CA ILE A 203 13.49 -0.26 8.72
C ILE A 203 13.71 -1.78 8.71
N ALA A 204 14.23 -2.34 7.61
CA ALA A 204 14.56 -3.76 7.55
C ALA A 204 15.66 -4.16 8.55
N ALA A 205 16.65 -3.29 8.78
CA ALA A 205 17.67 -3.51 9.79
C ALA A 205 17.10 -3.49 11.22
N ILE A 206 16.15 -2.59 11.50
CA ILE A 206 15.43 -2.52 12.78
C ILE A 206 14.59 -3.78 12.99
N ALA A 207 13.81 -4.19 11.98
CA ALA A 207 13.00 -5.41 12.06
C ALA A 207 13.87 -6.65 12.31
N GLN A 208 15.01 -6.76 11.61
CA GLN A 208 15.97 -7.83 11.83
C GLN A 208 16.55 -7.81 13.26
N LYS A 209 16.92 -6.63 13.77
CA LYS A 209 17.49 -6.45 15.12
C LYS A 209 16.49 -6.84 16.22
N THR A 210 15.21 -6.55 16.00
CA THR A 210 14.13 -6.75 16.99
C THR A 210 13.41 -8.09 16.82
N GLY A 211 13.67 -8.82 15.73
CA GLY A 211 13.03 -10.11 15.47
C GLY A 211 11.59 -9.99 14.95
N THR A 212 11.21 -8.83 14.41
CA THR A 212 9.90 -8.54 13.82
C THR A 212 9.97 -8.54 12.29
N VAL A 213 8.86 -8.20 11.63
CA VAL A 213 8.76 -8.20 10.16
C VAL A 213 8.73 -6.78 9.62
N ALA A 214 9.68 -6.45 8.75
CA ALA A 214 9.55 -5.33 7.83
C ALA A 214 8.51 -5.69 6.76
N ALA A 215 7.32 -5.11 6.86
CA ALA A 215 6.15 -5.57 6.11
C ALA A 215 6.12 -4.95 4.71
N GLY A 216 5.88 -3.64 4.61
CA GLY A 216 5.90 -2.91 3.34
C GLY A 216 5.37 -1.48 3.44
N ASP A 217 5.50 -0.75 2.33
CA ASP A 217 5.07 0.64 2.14
C ASP A 217 3.86 0.72 1.19
N THR A 218 3.40 1.94 0.92
CA THR A 218 2.44 2.27 -0.12
C THR A 218 2.76 3.62 -0.77
N ASP A 219 2.46 3.77 -2.05
CA ASP A 219 2.44 5.08 -2.72
C ASP A 219 1.15 5.89 -2.46
N CYS A 220 0.74 6.00 -1.19
CA CYS A 220 -0.58 6.55 -0.82
C CYS A 220 -0.56 8.07 -0.99
N ALA A 221 0.55 8.68 -0.57
CA ALA A 221 0.82 10.09 -0.71
C ALA A 221 0.84 10.58 -2.17
N GLN A 222 0.91 9.69 -3.17
CA GLN A 222 1.01 10.03 -4.58
C GLN A 222 -0.10 9.32 -5.40
N ALA A 223 0.02 8.02 -5.69
CA ALA A 223 -0.97 7.30 -6.49
C ALA A 223 -2.40 7.29 -5.90
N ASN A 224 -2.59 7.14 -4.58
CA ASN A 224 -3.94 7.26 -4.00
C ASN A 224 -4.47 8.70 -4.10
N THR A 225 -3.60 9.70 -3.95
CA THR A 225 -3.98 11.10 -4.17
C THR A 225 -4.43 11.33 -5.62
N ALA A 226 -3.75 10.77 -6.63
CA ALA A 226 -4.25 10.80 -8.01
C ALA A 226 -5.62 10.12 -8.15
N MET A 227 -5.81 8.95 -7.54
CA MET A 227 -7.10 8.25 -7.53
C MET A 227 -8.22 9.10 -6.91
N PHE A 228 -7.96 9.77 -5.78
CA PHE A 228 -8.94 10.61 -5.10
C PHE A 228 -9.22 11.94 -5.80
N ILE A 229 -8.22 12.55 -6.45
CA ILE A 229 -8.46 13.70 -7.33
C ILE A 229 -9.31 13.24 -8.53
N GLY A 230 -9.04 12.06 -9.09
CA GLY A 230 -9.87 11.44 -10.13
C GLY A 230 -11.33 11.30 -9.68
N GLY A 231 -11.54 10.70 -8.51
CA GLY A 231 -12.85 10.58 -7.88
C GLY A 231 -13.73 9.53 -8.54
N GLY A 232 -15.03 9.81 -8.60
CA GLY A 232 -16.02 8.95 -9.24
C GLY A 232 -16.10 9.18 -10.76
N LEU A 233 -16.76 8.27 -11.48
CA LEU A 233 -16.85 8.27 -12.96
C LEU A 233 -17.45 9.54 -13.60
N LEU A 234 -18.04 10.44 -12.81
CA LEU A 234 -18.64 11.71 -13.27
C LEU A 234 -17.78 12.93 -12.96
N ASP A 235 -16.73 12.76 -12.17
CA ASP A 235 -15.81 13.82 -11.78
C ASP A 235 -14.89 14.22 -12.94
N LYS A 236 -14.26 15.38 -12.81
CA LYS A 236 -13.53 16.04 -13.92
C LYS A 236 -12.21 16.68 -13.48
N ASN A 237 -11.73 16.37 -12.27
CA ASN A 237 -10.55 17.03 -11.73
C ASN A 237 -9.24 16.39 -12.23
N LEU A 238 -9.26 15.07 -12.50
CA LEU A 238 -8.16 14.35 -13.14
C LEU A 238 -8.73 13.25 -14.04
N ALA A 239 -8.15 13.03 -15.22
CA ALA A 239 -8.54 11.91 -16.06
C ALA A 239 -8.16 10.59 -15.38
N HIS A 240 -9.06 9.61 -15.33
CA HIS A 240 -8.77 8.31 -14.70
C HIS A 240 -7.67 7.55 -15.44
N THR A 241 -7.46 7.84 -16.74
CA THR A 241 -6.31 7.36 -17.52
C THR A 241 -4.96 7.91 -17.06
N LEU A 242 -4.92 9.08 -16.41
CA LEU A 242 -3.71 9.60 -15.73
C LEU A 242 -3.58 9.05 -14.32
N ALA A 243 -4.70 8.81 -13.62
CA ALA A 243 -4.67 8.19 -12.30
C ALA A 243 -4.09 6.75 -12.36
N ILE A 244 -4.49 5.95 -13.35
CA ILE A 244 -3.90 4.62 -13.53
C ILE A 244 -2.44 4.66 -13.98
N LEU A 245 -2.03 5.72 -14.69
CA LEU A 245 -0.63 5.92 -15.03
C LEU A 245 0.22 6.16 -13.77
N ALA A 246 -0.26 6.98 -12.83
CA ALA A 246 0.38 7.17 -11.53
C ALA A 246 0.56 5.83 -10.80
N ARG A 247 -0.50 5.00 -10.79
CA ARG A 247 -0.48 3.67 -10.18
C ARG A 247 0.50 2.69 -10.85
N ALA A 248 0.66 2.76 -12.17
CA ALA A 248 1.63 1.93 -12.87
C ALA A 248 3.07 2.33 -12.50
N ILE A 249 3.34 3.64 -12.35
CA ILE A 249 4.63 4.18 -11.91
C ILE A 249 4.89 3.88 -10.42
N SER A 250 3.82 3.78 -9.61
CA SER A 250 3.97 3.49 -8.18
C SER A 250 4.43 2.07 -7.88
N ALA A 251 4.10 1.09 -8.73
CA ALA A 251 4.54 -0.28 -8.56
C ALA A 251 6.07 -0.43 -8.42
N PRO A 252 6.92 0.08 -9.33
CA PRO A 252 8.38 0.02 -9.16
C PRO A 252 8.94 0.91 -8.04
N ARG A 253 8.20 1.94 -7.59
CA ARG A 253 8.56 2.74 -6.40
C ARG A 253 8.35 1.91 -5.14
N SER A 254 7.16 1.37 -4.94
CA SER A 254 6.82 0.54 -3.78
C SER A 254 7.58 -0.80 -3.77
N LEU A 255 7.97 -1.32 -4.95
CA LEU A 255 8.86 -2.48 -5.09
C LEU A 255 10.18 -2.33 -4.32
N VAL A 256 10.70 -1.09 -4.19
CA VAL A 256 11.98 -0.81 -3.54
C VAL A 256 12.00 -1.26 -2.08
N ALA A 257 10.87 -1.22 -1.36
CA ALA A 257 10.80 -1.72 0.02
C ALA A 257 11.29 -3.17 0.12
N TYR A 258 10.85 -4.00 -0.81
CA TYR A 258 11.15 -5.43 -0.87
C TYR A 258 12.57 -5.70 -1.39
N GLU A 259 13.06 -4.85 -2.30
CA GLU A 259 14.47 -4.86 -2.72
C GLU A 259 15.43 -4.53 -1.56
N CYS A 260 14.93 -3.79 -0.57
CA CYS A 260 15.67 -3.35 0.61
C CYS A 260 15.44 -4.22 1.86
N GLY A 261 14.67 -5.30 1.75
CA GLY A 261 14.54 -6.32 2.79
C GLY A 261 13.15 -6.46 3.43
N ALA A 262 12.15 -5.70 3.00
CA ALA A 262 10.76 -5.96 3.35
C ALA A 262 10.32 -7.33 2.82
N LYS A 263 9.38 -7.99 3.52
CA LYS A 263 8.96 -9.38 3.24
C LYS A 263 7.46 -9.53 3.00
N GLY A 264 6.70 -8.44 3.14
CA GLY A 264 5.25 -8.48 3.19
C GLY A 264 4.70 -8.78 4.60
N PRO A 265 3.36 -8.68 4.78
CA PRO A 265 2.42 -8.20 3.77
C PRO A 265 2.67 -6.71 3.43
N GLY A 266 2.49 -6.32 2.16
CA GLY A 266 2.40 -4.91 1.78
C GLY A 266 1.22 -4.20 2.45
N LYS A 267 1.22 -2.87 2.50
CA LYS A 267 0.14 -2.06 3.09
C LYS A 267 -1.14 -2.14 2.26
N ASP A 268 -2.29 -2.10 2.93
CA ASP A 268 -3.64 -2.23 2.36
C ASP A 268 -3.96 -1.23 1.25
N CYS A 269 -3.68 0.05 1.49
CA CYS A 269 -3.94 1.13 0.55
C CYS A 269 -3.04 1.09 -0.70
N GLY A 270 -2.11 0.13 -0.76
CA GLY A 270 -1.21 -0.11 -1.88
C GLY A 270 -1.86 -0.91 -2.98
N TYR A 271 -2.77 -0.31 -3.74
CA TYR A 271 -3.41 -0.99 -4.87
C TYR A 271 -2.42 -1.50 -5.93
N GLU A 272 -1.20 -0.93 -6.01
CA GLU A 272 -0.12 -1.42 -6.86
C GLU A 272 0.45 -2.77 -6.41
N ASN A 273 0.13 -3.21 -5.19
CA ASN A 273 0.63 -4.44 -4.60
C ASN A 273 0.30 -5.69 -5.43
N ILE A 274 -0.72 -5.68 -6.29
CA ILE A 274 -0.95 -6.79 -7.23
C ILE A 274 0.21 -6.96 -8.23
N ILE A 275 0.77 -5.85 -8.72
CA ILE A 275 1.95 -5.84 -9.59
C ILE A 275 3.17 -6.29 -8.79
N ILE A 276 3.33 -5.76 -7.58
CA ILE A 276 4.45 -6.12 -6.69
C ILE A 276 4.40 -7.61 -6.35
N LYS A 277 3.23 -8.16 -5.97
CA LYS A 277 3.05 -9.59 -5.68
C LYS A 277 3.48 -10.43 -6.87
N ALA A 278 3.13 -10.04 -8.10
CA ALA A 278 3.53 -10.76 -9.31
C ALA A 278 5.06 -10.84 -9.46
N ILE A 279 5.77 -9.75 -9.11
CA ILE A 279 7.23 -9.65 -9.19
C ILE A 279 7.90 -10.40 -8.03
N THR A 280 7.49 -10.12 -6.79
CA THR A 280 8.21 -10.55 -5.58
C THR A 280 7.78 -11.92 -5.09
N GLY A 281 6.54 -12.34 -5.36
CA GLY A 281 5.96 -13.54 -4.78
C GLY A 281 5.65 -13.42 -3.29
N MET A 282 5.76 -12.22 -2.72
CA MET A 282 5.49 -11.94 -1.29
C MET A 282 3.99 -11.66 -1.06
N PRO A 283 3.49 -11.85 0.17
CA PRO A 283 2.10 -11.57 0.48
C PRO A 283 1.82 -10.07 0.47
N MET A 284 0.55 -9.70 0.24
CA MET A 284 0.09 -8.31 0.20
C MET A 284 -1.27 -8.14 0.87
N THR A 285 -1.43 -7.07 1.65
CA THR A 285 -2.76 -6.59 2.05
C THR A 285 -3.37 -5.80 0.89
N GLN A 286 -4.69 -5.86 0.77
CA GLN A 286 -5.50 -5.07 -0.17
C GLN A 286 -6.77 -4.59 0.52
N GLU A 287 -7.41 -3.58 -0.05
CA GLU A 287 -8.68 -3.00 0.40
C GLU A 287 -9.57 -2.67 -0.81
N GLY A 288 -10.87 -2.44 -0.61
CA GLY A 288 -11.81 -2.12 -1.69
C GLY A 288 -13.26 -2.06 -1.22
N LYS A 289 -14.12 -3.00 -1.63
CA LYS A 289 -15.56 -2.90 -1.32
C LYS A 289 -15.88 -2.81 0.19
N THR A 290 -14.98 -3.33 1.03
CA THR A 290 -15.14 -3.39 2.50
C THR A 290 -14.27 -2.34 3.22
N SER A 291 -13.65 -1.41 2.48
CA SER A 291 -13.03 -0.19 2.98
C SER A 291 -13.83 1.08 2.65
N THR A 292 -15.10 0.92 2.27
CA THR A 292 -16.01 2.05 1.98
C THR A 292 -16.26 2.98 3.17
N CYS A 293 -15.89 2.57 4.40
CA CYS A 293 -15.85 3.45 5.56
C CYS A 293 -14.80 4.56 5.45
N ALA A 294 -13.72 4.34 4.72
CA ALA A 294 -12.69 5.35 4.48
C ALA A 294 -12.98 6.16 3.22
N HIS A 295 -13.20 5.48 2.10
CA HIS A 295 -13.43 6.15 0.81
C HIS A 295 -14.13 5.25 -0.20
N SER A 296 -14.64 5.86 -1.28
CA SER A 296 -15.08 5.11 -2.47
C SER A 296 -13.90 4.76 -3.36
N ASP A 297 -14.01 3.68 -4.11
CA ASP A 297 -13.10 3.30 -5.20
C ASP A 297 -13.89 2.74 -6.41
N VAL A 298 -13.17 2.36 -7.47
CA VAL A 298 -13.75 1.82 -8.72
C VAL A 298 -13.25 0.40 -9.05
N LEU A 299 -12.77 -0.35 -8.06
CA LEU A 299 -12.21 -1.69 -8.19
C LEU A 299 -12.44 -2.59 -6.97
N GLY A 300 -13.53 -2.36 -6.24
CA GLY A 300 -13.75 -2.90 -4.90
C GLY A 300 -13.80 -4.42 -4.79
N ASN A 301 -14.24 -5.15 -5.82
CA ASN A 301 -14.15 -6.60 -5.85
C ASN A 301 -12.82 -7.07 -6.46
N LEU A 302 -12.42 -6.46 -7.59
CA LEU A 302 -11.27 -6.90 -8.38
C LEU A 302 -10.01 -7.05 -7.54
N ILE A 303 -9.78 -6.17 -6.58
CA ILE A 303 -8.56 -6.16 -5.80
C ILE A 303 -8.45 -7.31 -4.77
N MET A 304 -9.56 -8.01 -4.47
CA MET A 304 -9.52 -9.29 -3.75
C MET A 304 -8.91 -10.43 -4.56
N GLN A 305 -8.76 -10.30 -5.89
CA GLN A 305 -8.31 -11.37 -6.79
C GLN A 305 -7.05 -12.12 -6.31
N CYS A 306 -6.09 -11.42 -5.68
CA CYS A 306 -4.87 -12.04 -5.17
C CYS A 306 -4.43 -11.47 -3.83
N CYS A 307 -5.34 -10.96 -2.99
CA CYS A 307 -4.97 -10.45 -1.66
C CYS A 307 -4.55 -11.60 -0.73
N ASP A 308 -3.66 -11.33 0.22
CA ASP A 308 -3.32 -12.27 1.31
C ASP A 308 -3.95 -11.80 2.63
N CYS A 309 -4.08 -10.49 2.80
CA CYS A 309 -4.86 -9.86 3.85
C CYS A 309 -5.90 -8.92 3.23
N TRP A 310 -7.02 -8.71 3.92
CA TRP A 310 -8.15 -7.91 3.43
C TRP A 310 -8.55 -6.84 4.45
N SER A 311 -8.48 -5.57 4.05
CA SER A 311 -8.59 -4.41 4.95
C SER A 311 -9.80 -3.52 4.69
N ASN A 312 -10.18 -2.78 5.74
CA ASN A 312 -11.18 -1.72 5.70
C ASN A 312 -10.57 -0.30 5.59
N GLU A 313 -9.26 -0.18 5.33
CA GLU A 313 -8.48 1.08 5.26
C GLU A 313 -8.48 1.88 6.56
N SER A 314 -9.62 2.46 6.95
CA SER A 314 -9.75 3.21 8.20
C SER A 314 -11.22 3.44 8.56
N VAL A 315 -11.51 3.52 9.86
CA VAL A 315 -12.82 3.92 10.38
C VAL A 315 -12.66 4.57 11.76
N GLU A 316 -13.34 5.68 12.01
CA GLU A 316 -13.37 6.28 13.35
C GLU A 316 -14.01 5.31 14.35
N TYR A 317 -13.41 5.16 15.53
CA TYR A 317 -13.96 4.33 16.59
C TYR A 317 -15.18 4.98 17.28
N HIS A 318 -16.38 4.48 16.99
CA HIS A 318 -17.62 4.90 17.65
C HIS A 318 -18.68 3.77 17.67
N GLY A 319 -19.88 4.07 18.16
CA GLY A 319 -20.97 3.09 18.27
C GLY A 319 -21.90 3.12 17.06
N GLU A 320 -22.27 1.93 16.60
CA GLU A 320 -23.28 1.64 15.58
C GLU A 320 -24.42 0.80 16.18
N PHE A 321 -25.51 0.57 15.44
CA PHE A 321 -26.57 -0.33 15.92
C PHE A 321 -26.07 -1.78 16.12
N GLY A 322 -25.06 -2.22 15.35
CA GLY A 322 -24.51 -3.58 15.37
C GLY A 322 -23.41 -3.84 16.40
N GLY A 323 -22.99 -2.83 17.16
CA GLY A 323 -21.80 -2.87 18.01
C GLY A 323 -20.93 -1.63 17.78
N THR A 324 -19.64 -1.70 18.08
CA THR A 324 -18.72 -0.61 17.71
C THR A 324 -18.30 -0.73 16.24
N THR A 325 -17.89 0.38 15.63
CA THR A 325 -17.52 0.44 14.20
C THR A 325 -16.52 -0.64 13.81
N VAL A 326 -15.49 -0.82 14.64
CA VAL A 326 -14.43 -1.82 14.43
C VAL A 326 -14.95 -3.25 14.49
N GLN A 327 -16.04 -3.53 15.22
CA GLN A 327 -16.70 -4.83 15.21
C GLN A 327 -17.46 -5.07 13.92
N CYS A 328 -18.19 -4.06 13.44
CA CYS A 328 -18.99 -4.17 12.22
C CYS A 328 -18.11 -4.45 11.00
N TRP A 329 -17.00 -3.72 10.86
CA TRP A 329 -16.10 -3.90 9.72
C TRP A 329 -15.23 -5.15 9.85
N SER A 330 -14.69 -5.47 11.04
CA SER A 330 -13.93 -6.71 11.24
C SER A 330 -14.75 -7.97 10.95
N GLU A 331 -16.03 -8.01 11.37
CA GLU A 331 -16.93 -9.12 11.06
C GLU A 331 -17.14 -9.25 9.54
N THR A 332 -17.32 -8.13 8.83
CA THR A 332 -17.54 -8.13 7.38
C THR A 332 -16.29 -8.59 6.61
N LEU A 333 -15.11 -8.04 6.95
CA LEU A 333 -13.83 -8.47 6.39
C LEU A 333 -13.58 -9.96 6.62
N ALA A 334 -13.88 -10.45 7.83
CA ALA A 334 -13.67 -11.85 8.18
C ALA A 334 -14.59 -12.78 7.39
N TYR A 335 -15.82 -12.37 7.07
CA TYR A 335 -16.70 -13.11 6.16
C TYR A 335 -16.20 -13.12 4.72
N ASP A 336 -15.68 -11.99 4.21
CA ASP A 336 -15.04 -11.95 2.88
C ASP A 336 -13.86 -12.94 2.82
N CYS A 337 -13.00 -12.93 3.84
CA CYS A 337 -11.91 -13.90 3.98
C CYS A 337 -12.42 -15.35 4.12
N THR A 338 -13.53 -15.57 4.83
CA THR A 338 -14.14 -16.90 4.96
C THR A 338 -14.61 -17.44 3.61
N LEU A 339 -15.18 -16.59 2.75
CA LEU A 339 -15.58 -16.99 1.38
C LEU A 339 -14.36 -17.37 0.54
N MET A 340 -13.30 -16.55 0.58
CA MET A 340 -12.03 -16.84 -0.11
C MET A 340 -11.40 -18.14 0.40
N ASN A 341 -11.34 -18.33 1.72
CA ASN A 341 -10.78 -19.52 2.34
C ASN A 341 -11.58 -20.78 2.00
N THR A 342 -12.92 -20.68 1.96
CA THR A 342 -13.77 -21.78 1.50
C THR A 342 -13.47 -22.15 0.04
N ALA A 343 -13.25 -21.15 -0.82
CA ALA A 343 -12.87 -21.40 -2.20
C ALA A 343 -11.49 -22.08 -2.32
N LEU A 344 -10.49 -21.69 -1.50
CA LEU A 344 -9.19 -22.37 -1.43
C LEU A 344 -9.32 -23.85 -1.04
N GLU A 345 -10.02 -24.13 0.07
CA GLU A 345 -10.21 -25.49 0.57
C GLU A 345 -10.96 -26.41 -0.41
N THR A 346 -11.88 -25.83 -1.19
CA THR A 346 -12.69 -26.55 -2.18
C THR A 346 -12.08 -26.56 -3.59
N LYS A 347 -10.91 -25.94 -3.78
CA LYS A 347 -10.21 -25.80 -5.07
C LYS A 347 -11.02 -25.02 -6.12
N ASN A 348 -11.77 -24.03 -5.65
CA ASN A 348 -12.55 -23.09 -6.45
C ASN A 348 -11.98 -21.66 -6.39
N GLU A 349 -10.79 -21.49 -5.83
CA GLU A 349 -10.12 -20.20 -5.69
C GLU A 349 -9.95 -19.48 -7.02
N LYS A 350 -9.54 -20.20 -8.08
CA LYS A 350 -9.30 -19.59 -9.39
C LYS A 350 -10.55 -19.02 -10.03
N VAL A 351 -11.67 -19.73 -9.95
CA VAL A 351 -12.95 -19.25 -10.50
C VAL A 351 -13.47 -18.06 -9.69
N LEU A 352 -13.34 -18.07 -8.36
CA LEU A 352 -13.73 -16.93 -7.54
C LEU A 352 -12.83 -15.71 -7.81
N ARG A 353 -11.52 -15.91 -7.95
CA ARG A 353 -10.51 -14.90 -8.33
C ARG A 353 -10.87 -14.25 -9.67
N ASP A 354 -11.24 -15.06 -10.66
CA ASP A 354 -11.67 -14.55 -11.97
C ASP A 354 -13.00 -13.78 -11.90
N LEU A 355 -13.95 -14.21 -11.05
CA LEU A 355 -15.21 -13.49 -10.85
C LEU A 355 -15.00 -12.13 -10.18
N PHE A 356 -14.13 -12.07 -9.16
CA PHE A 356 -13.73 -10.80 -8.55
C PHE A 356 -13.13 -9.86 -9.60
N MET A 357 -12.11 -10.33 -10.33
CA MET A 357 -11.45 -9.54 -11.37
C MET A 357 -12.44 -9.07 -12.43
N LEU A 358 -13.25 -9.98 -13.00
CA LEU A 358 -14.16 -9.65 -14.09
C LEU A 358 -15.26 -8.66 -13.66
N SER A 359 -15.64 -8.65 -12.39
CA SER A 359 -16.70 -7.77 -11.89
C SER A 359 -16.39 -6.27 -12.02
N ASP A 360 -15.11 -5.89 -11.95
CA ASP A 360 -14.68 -4.49 -12.10
C ASP A 360 -13.71 -4.24 -13.25
N ARG A 361 -13.27 -5.28 -13.98
CA ARG A 361 -12.31 -5.15 -15.09
C ARG A 361 -12.65 -4.01 -16.05
N TYR A 362 -13.94 -3.86 -16.40
CA TYR A 362 -14.41 -2.86 -17.36
C TYR A 362 -15.10 -1.66 -16.72
N ARG A 363 -15.01 -1.51 -15.38
CA ARG A 363 -15.62 -0.37 -14.68
C ARG A 363 -14.87 0.92 -14.94
N ASP A 364 -13.54 0.84 -15.00
CA ASP A 364 -12.64 1.98 -15.08
C ASP A 364 -11.26 1.55 -15.61
N PRO A 365 -10.49 2.41 -16.30
CA PRO A 365 -9.10 2.11 -16.66
C PRO A 365 -8.24 1.71 -15.45
N GLN A 366 -8.50 2.24 -14.25
CA GLN A 366 -7.78 1.89 -13.02
C GLN A 366 -7.96 0.40 -12.66
N GLY A 367 -9.19 -0.10 -12.66
CA GLY A 367 -9.46 -1.52 -12.48
C GLY A 367 -8.92 -2.38 -13.63
N TYR A 368 -9.01 -1.88 -14.88
CA TYR A 368 -8.58 -2.64 -16.06
C TYR A 368 -7.09 -3.01 -16.01
N VAL A 369 -6.21 -2.08 -15.65
CA VAL A 369 -4.76 -2.35 -15.57
C VAL A 369 -4.41 -3.19 -14.33
N LEU A 370 -5.13 -3.01 -13.22
CA LEU A 370 -4.89 -3.77 -11.99
C LEU A 370 -5.46 -5.20 -12.02
N ALA A 371 -6.27 -5.57 -13.02
CA ALA A 371 -6.64 -6.97 -13.25
C ALA A 371 -5.37 -7.85 -13.30
N TYR A 372 -5.36 -8.99 -12.59
CA TYR A 372 -4.12 -9.73 -12.27
C TYR A 372 -3.30 -10.11 -13.52
N ASP A 373 -3.94 -10.36 -14.66
CA ASP A 373 -3.31 -10.64 -15.94
C ASP A 373 -2.62 -9.42 -16.55
N ASN A 374 -3.24 -8.25 -16.45
CA ASN A 374 -2.65 -6.99 -16.88
C ASN A 374 -1.59 -6.47 -15.90
N ALA A 375 -1.80 -6.61 -14.60
CA ALA A 375 -0.82 -6.28 -13.56
C ALA A 375 0.46 -7.11 -13.73
N TYR A 376 0.34 -8.38 -14.08
CA TYR A 376 1.49 -9.24 -14.39
C TYR A 376 2.30 -8.70 -15.58
N LYS A 377 1.66 -8.24 -16.65
CA LYS A 377 2.34 -7.62 -17.81
C LYS A 377 3.08 -6.33 -17.44
N VAL A 378 2.51 -5.50 -16.56
CA VAL A 378 3.21 -4.32 -16.02
C VAL A 378 4.45 -4.78 -15.25
N GLY A 379 4.32 -5.85 -14.45
CA GLY A 379 5.45 -6.48 -13.76
C GLY A 379 6.56 -6.94 -14.72
N GLU A 380 6.22 -7.59 -15.83
CA GLU A 380 7.17 -8.00 -16.87
C GLU A 380 7.93 -6.80 -17.46
N ALA A 381 7.22 -5.68 -17.70
CA ALA A 381 7.82 -4.45 -18.21
C ALA A 381 8.81 -3.82 -17.21
N ILE A 382 8.51 -3.89 -15.91
CA ILE A 382 9.38 -3.41 -14.83
C ILE A 382 10.66 -4.25 -14.76
N VAL A 383 10.53 -5.57 -14.61
CA VAL A 383 11.70 -6.43 -14.33
C VAL A 383 12.66 -6.55 -15.51
N LYS A 384 12.21 -6.24 -16.73
CA LYS A 384 13.06 -6.22 -17.93
C LYS A 384 14.26 -5.28 -17.78
N ASP A 385 14.06 -4.14 -17.15
CA ASP A 385 15.09 -3.11 -16.90
C ASP A 385 15.22 -2.85 -15.39
N GLY A 386 15.03 -3.89 -14.58
CA GLY A 386 14.83 -3.77 -13.12
C GLY A 386 15.96 -3.11 -12.33
N GLU A 387 17.18 -3.08 -12.88
CA GLU A 387 18.35 -2.41 -12.28
C GLU A 387 18.30 -0.88 -12.40
N ASP A 388 17.55 -0.35 -13.37
CA ASP A 388 17.42 1.09 -13.64
C ASP A 388 16.06 1.59 -13.12
N ILE A 389 16.08 2.34 -12.01
CA ILE A 389 14.86 2.81 -11.34
C ILE A 389 14.03 3.77 -12.21
N TYR A 390 14.66 4.50 -13.13
CA TYR A 390 13.97 5.37 -14.05
C TYR A 390 13.37 4.56 -15.20
N LEU A 391 14.18 3.75 -15.87
CA LEU A 391 13.75 3.05 -17.08
C LEU A 391 12.66 2.01 -16.77
N ARG A 392 12.75 1.29 -15.64
CA ARG A 392 11.70 0.36 -15.22
C ARG A 392 10.37 1.06 -14.92
N ALA A 393 10.41 2.27 -14.39
CA ALA A 393 9.23 3.09 -14.13
C ALA A 393 8.63 3.64 -15.42
N LYS A 394 9.47 4.10 -16.35
CA LYS A 394 9.06 4.50 -17.70
C LYS A 394 8.39 3.34 -18.45
N ASN A 395 8.99 2.14 -18.37
CA ASN A 395 8.44 0.93 -18.98
C ASN A 395 7.08 0.57 -18.40
N ALA A 396 6.89 0.66 -17.08
CA ALA A 396 5.60 0.44 -16.44
C ALA A 396 4.52 1.41 -16.95
N ALA A 397 4.89 2.70 -17.07
CA ALA A 397 4.00 3.75 -17.57
C ALA A 397 3.60 3.49 -19.04
N ILE A 398 4.55 3.13 -19.90
CA ILE A 398 4.29 2.81 -21.32
C ILE A 398 3.43 1.56 -21.43
N ALA A 399 3.74 0.50 -20.69
CA ALA A 399 2.95 -0.74 -20.67
C ALA A 399 1.51 -0.49 -20.20
N CYS A 400 1.31 0.38 -19.21
CA CYS A 400 -0.01 0.83 -18.79
C CYS A 400 -0.78 1.48 -19.94
N CYS A 401 -0.17 2.42 -20.67
CA CYS A 401 -0.80 3.06 -21.82
C CYS A 401 -1.21 2.05 -22.90
N ASP A 402 -0.34 1.08 -23.19
CA ASP A 402 -0.60 0.05 -24.20
C ASP A 402 -1.74 -0.87 -23.76
N ILE A 403 -1.75 -1.31 -22.50
CA ILE A 403 -2.82 -2.13 -21.92
C ILE A 403 -4.17 -1.43 -21.98
N VAL A 404 -4.24 -0.15 -21.58
CA VAL A 404 -5.49 0.63 -21.64
C VAL A 404 -5.94 0.81 -23.08
N SER A 405 -5.02 1.08 -24.01
CA SER A 405 -5.34 1.23 -25.44
C SER A 405 -5.88 -0.07 -26.05
N GLU A 406 -5.28 -1.22 -25.72
CA GLU A 406 -5.79 -2.54 -26.10
C GLU A 406 -7.19 -2.80 -25.53
N GLY A 407 -7.41 -2.45 -24.26
CA GLY A 407 -8.72 -2.57 -23.61
C GLY A 407 -9.79 -1.71 -24.28
N ALA A 408 -9.44 -0.46 -24.62
CA ALA A 408 -10.32 0.51 -25.26
C ALA A 408 -10.67 0.16 -26.71
N ALA A 409 -9.79 -0.58 -27.40
CA ALA A 409 -10.13 -1.21 -28.69
C ALA A 409 -11.10 -2.39 -28.54
N GLY A 410 -11.27 -2.90 -27.31
CA GLY A 410 -12.16 -3.99 -26.94
C GLY A 410 -13.43 -3.51 -26.23
N LYS A 411 -13.58 -3.87 -24.95
CA LYS A 411 -14.80 -3.66 -24.16
C LYS A 411 -14.65 -2.58 -23.08
N LEU A 412 -13.44 -2.04 -22.87
CA LEU A 412 -13.26 -0.94 -21.93
C LEU A 412 -13.78 0.33 -22.59
N GLU A 413 -14.83 0.92 -22.02
CA GLU A 413 -15.39 2.16 -22.55
C GLU A 413 -14.68 3.35 -21.92
N LEU A 414 -13.98 4.13 -22.74
CA LEU A 414 -13.37 5.39 -22.33
C LEU A 414 -14.16 6.57 -22.90
N SER A 415 -14.25 7.64 -22.13
CA SER A 415 -14.69 8.93 -22.67
C SER A 415 -13.65 9.48 -23.64
N ARG A 416 -14.08 10.39 -24.53
CA ARG A 416 -13.16 11.10 -25.43
C ARG A 416 -12.08 11.88 -24.67
N PHE A 417 -12.42 12.38 -23.49
CA PHE A 417 -11.48 13.11 -22.64
C PHE A 417 -10.37 12.18 -22.14
N GLU A 418 -10.73 11.00 -21.63
CA GLU A 418 -9.77 9.99 -21.17
C GLU A 418 -8.91 9.44 -22.31
N THR A 419 -9.50 9.21 -23.49
CA THR A 419 -8.76 8.76 -24.68
C THR A 419 -7.71 9.80 -25.09
N ASN A 420 -8.06 11.09 -25.11
CA ASN A 420 -7.11 12.15 -25.46
C ASN A 420 -6.01 12.29 -24.41
N ALA A 421 -6.36 12.29 -23.12
CA ALA A 421 -5.38 12.37 -22.03
C ALA A 421 -4.39 11.20 -22.06
N LEU A 422 -4.86 9.99 -22.37
CA LEU A 422 -4.00 8.81 -22.53
C LEU A 422 -3.04 8.96 -23.72
N ALA A 423 -3.52 9.45 -24.85
CA ALA A 423 -2.71 9.66 -26.04
C ALA A 423 -1.62 10.71 -25.82
N ASP A 424 -1.96 11.83 -25.17
CA ASP A 424 -1.02 12.89 -24.81
C ASP A 424 0.04 12.37 -23.81
N ALA A 425 -0.39 11.59 -22.82
CA ALA A 425 0.53 10.96 -21.87
C ALA A 425 1.51 9.99 -22.53
N LYS A 426 1.01 9.12 -23.42
CA LYS A 426 1.85 8.19 -24.18
C LYS A 426 2.87 8.92 -25.05
N ALA A 427 2.44 9.95 -25.77
CA ALA A 427 3.34 10.78 -26.58
C ALA A 427 4.41 11.48 -25.73
N SER A 428 4.04 11.96 -24.53
CA SER A 428 4.99 12.54 -23.58
C SER A 428 6.05 11.52 -23.15
N LEU A 429 5.63 10.32 -22.71
CA LEU A 429 6.53 9.24 -22.29
C LEU A 429 7.47 8.79 -23.41
N ASP A 430 6.94 8.60 -24.63
CA ASP A 430 7.73 8.18 -25.80
C ASP A 430 8.77 9.22 -26.22
N SER A 431 8.55 10.50 -25.87
CA SER A 431 9.49 11.58 -26.17
C SER A 431 10.62 11.72 -25.15
N LEU A 432 10.52 11.07 -23.98
CA LEU A 432 11.55 11.10 -22.95
C LEU A 432 12.77 10.30 -23.39
N THR A 433 13.96 10.74 -22.95
CA THR A 433 15.21 10.00 -23.13
C THR A 433 15.16 8.61 -22.47
N ASP A 434 15.98 7.67 -22.93
CA ASP A 434 16.20 6.40 -22.21
C ASP A 434 17.38 6.49 -21.21
N ASP A 435 18.15 7.58 -21.26
CA ASP A 435 19.27 7.85 -20.37
C ASP A 435 18.77 8.45 -19.04
N MET A 436 18.92 7.69 -17.94
CA MET A 436 18.49 8.08 -16.60
C MET A 436 19.16 9.38 -16.15
N ASP A 437 20.48 9.51 -16.28
CA ASP A 437 21.22 10.70 -15.80
C ASP A 437 20.71 11.96 -16.49
N LYS A 438 20.50 11.87 -17.81
CA LYS A 438 19.95 12.98 -18.60
C LYS A 438 18.53 13.36 -18.16
N PHE A 439 17.66 12.37 -17.92
CA PHE A 439 16.30 12.62 -17.43
C PHE A 439 16.32 13.27 -16.04
N MET A 440 17.16 12.76 -15.14
CA MET A 440 17.32 13.27 -13.77
C MET A 440 17.83 14.71 -13.76
N ASP A 441 18.86 15.03 -14.53
CA ASP A 441 19.43 16.39 -14.64
C ASP A 441 18.42 17.42 -15.15
N ASP A 442 17.67 17.05 -16.20
CA ASP A 442 16.65 17.91 -16.80
C ASP A 442 15.49 18.16 -15.81
N CYS A 443 15.03 17.11 -15.12
CA CYS A 443 13.98 17.21 -14.10
C CYS A 443 14.45 17.99 -12.86
N LEU A 444 15.66 17.75 -12.37
CA LEU A 444 16.24 18.46 -11.25
C LEU A 444 16.29 19.97 -11.53
N THR A 445 16.75 20.35 -12.73
CA THR A 445 16.80 21.74 -13.16
C THR A 445 15.39 22.34 -13.25
N LYS A 446 14.45 21.63 -13.88
CA LYS A 446 13.06 22.08 -14.07
C LYS A 446 12.35 22.28 -12.72
N TYR A 447 12.28 21.25 -11.89
CA TYR A 447 11.46 21.29 -10.68
C TYR A 447 12.07 22.13 -9.57
N LYS A 448 13.40 22.31 -9.53
CA LYS A 448 14.03 23.31 -8.65
C LYS A 448 13.59 24.74 -9.02
N SER A 449 13.33 25.00 -10.30
CA SER A 449 12.80 26.28 -10.75
C SER A 449 11.30 26.43 -10.47
N GLU A 450 10.52 25.39 -10.76
CA GLU A 450 9.05 25.44 -10.78
C GLU A 450 8.40 25.17 -9.41
N VAL A 451 9.02 24.35 -8.56
CA VAL A 451 8.48 23.92 -7.26
C VAL A 451 9.35 24.48 -6.14
N LYS A 452 8.94 25.60 -5.52
CA LYS A 452 9.77 26.31 -4.54
C LYS A 452 10.03 25.55 -3.25
N VAL A 453 9.18 24.59 -2.91
CA VAL A 453 9.31 23.72 -1.73
C VAL A 453 10.09 22.45 -2.02
N PHE A 454 10.49 22.20 -3.28
CA PHE A 454 11.33 21.06 -3.64
C PHE A 454 12.78 21.33 -3.27
N LEU A 455 13.29 20.50 -2.36
CA LEU A 455 14.64 20.58 -1.80
C LEU A 455 15.44 19.33 -2.26
N PRO A 456 16.35 19.46 -3.25
CA PRO A 456 17.13 18.34 -3.77
C PRO A 456 17.91 17.54 -2.71
N GLU A 457 18.33 18.21 -1.63
CA GLU A 457 19.04 17.60 -0.52
C GLU A 457 18.25 16.47 0.19
N ASN A 458 16.91 16.47 0.08
CA ASN A 458 16.07 15.37 0.57
C ASN A 458 16.39 14.03 -0.11
N TYR A 459 16.92 14.08 -1.33
CA TYR A 459 17.23 12.92 -2.16
C TYR A 459 18.73 12.69 -2.33
N GLY A 460 19.57 13.49 -1.66
CA GLY A 460 21.03 13.38 -1.72
C GLY A 460 21.66 14.03 -2.95
N PHE A 461 20.98 14.99 -3.57
CA PHE A 461 21.50 15.81 -4.68
C PHE A 461 22.09 17.15 -4.25
#